data_AF-A0AAN7N5Y4-F1
#
_entry.id   AF-A0AAN7N5Y4-F1
#
_cell.length_a   1.000
_cell.length_b   1.000
_cell.length_c   1.000
_cell.angle_alpha   90.00
_cell.angle_beta   90.00
_cell.angle_gamma   90.00
#
_symmetry.space_group_name_H-M   'P 1'
#
loop_
_entity.id
_entity.type
_entity.pdbx_description
1 polymer ?
#
loop_
_entity_poly.entity_id
_entity_poly.type
_entity_poly.pdbx_seq_one_letter_code
_entity_poly.pdbx_strand_id
1 'polypeptide(L)'
;MECGVTGIPPCSHRGLTASRTFCPLYFSDRRLLQPAQVCDILKGVILVICYFMMHYVDYSMMYHLIRGQSVIKLYIIYNMLEVADRLFSSFGQDILDALYWTATEPKERKRAHIGVIPHFFMAVLYVFLHAILIMVQATTLNVAFNSHNKSLLTIMMSNNFVEIKGSVFKKFEKNNLFQMSNSDIKERFTNYVLLLIVCLRNMEQFSWNPDHLWVLFPDVCMVVASEIAVDIVKHAFITKFNDITADVYSEYRASLAFDLVSSRQKNAYTDYSDSVSRRMGFIPLPLAVLV
;
A
#
# COMPACT_ATOMS: atom_id res chain seq x y z
N MET A 1 17.41 60.32 -12.91
CA MET A 1 18.18 61.38 -12.22
C MET A 1 17.51 61.55 -10.86
N GLU A 2 17.84 60.70 -9.87
CA GLU A 2 19.00 60.82 -8.95
C GLU A 2 18.96 62.12 -8.15
N CYS A 3 18.68 62.05 -6.84
CA CYS A 3 19.64 62.09 -5.71
C CYS A 3 19.39 63.40 -4.94
N GLY A 4 19.50 63.58 -3.62
CA GLY A 4 19.96 62.77 -2.50
C GLY A 4 20.41 63.73 -1.37
N VAL A 5 19.96 63.48 -0.13
CA VAL A 5 20.68 63.57 1.17
C VAL A 5 21.25 64.90 1.73
N THR A 6 21.16 65.02 3.08
CA THR A 6 22.00 65.69 4.13
C THR A 6 21.31 66.84 4.91
N GLY A 7 21.34 67.00 6.24
CA GLY A 7 21.98 66.29 7.37
C GLY A 7 21.58 66.84 8.79
N ILE A 8 21.66 65.94 9.81
CA ILE A 8 22.08 65.96 11.27
C ILE A 8 22.49 67.34 11.90
N PRO A 9 22.42 67.67 13.25
CA PRO A 9 22.73 66.88 14.49
C PRO A 9 21.99 67.31 15.82
N PRO A 10 22.43 67.02 17.09
CA PRO A 10 23.53 66.17 17.64
C PRO A 10 23.18 65.21 18.84
N CYS A 11 24.22 64.46 19.22
CA CYS A 11 24.44 63.39 20.22
C CYS A 11 24.25 63.74 21.73
N SER A 12 24.07 62.71 22.60
CA SER A 12 24.99 62.40 23.73
C SER A 12 24.65 61.11 24.53
N HIS A 13 25.57 60.14 24.46
CA HIS A 13 26.14 59.25 25.50
C HIS A 13 25.35 58.37 26.51
N ARG A 14 25.84 57.10 26.57
CA ARG A 14 25.92 56.12 27.69
C ARG A 14 24.58 55.52 28.13
N GLY A 15 24.39 54.23 28.35
CA GLY A 15 25.29 53.10 28.52
C GLY A 15 24.62 52.13 29.52
N LEU A 16 24.45 50.87 29.10
CA LEU A 16 24.22 49.67 29.91
C LEU A 16 22.91 49.45 30.71
N THR A 17 22.47 48.19 30.60
CA THR A 17 21.67 47.37 31.54
C THR A 17 20.16 47.63 31.68
N ALA A 18 19.36 46.75 31.08
CA ALA A 18 18.60 45.73 31.81
C ALA A 18 17.59 45.04 30.87
N SER A 19 17.98 43.85 30.42
CA SER A 19 17.07 42.85 29.87
C SER A 19 16.07 42.43 30.95
N ARG A 20 14.77 42.62 30.70
CA ARG A 20 13.69 41.86 31.35
C ARG A 20 12.63 41.48 30.33
N THR A 21 12.94 40.42 29.60
CA THR A 21 12.10 39.24 29.42
C THR A 21 10.58 39.46 29.32
N PHE A 22 10.09 39.70 28.11
CA PHE A 22 8.76 39.24 27.72
C PHE A 22 8.86 37.73 27.44
N CYS A 23 8.56 36.91 28.45
CA CYS A 23 8.23 35.50 28.25
C CYS A 23 6.84 35.43 27.60
N PRO A 24 6.67 34.89 26.38
CA PRO A 24 5.37 34.34 26.04
C PRO A 24 5.20 33.11 26.94
N LEU A 25 4.19 33.16 27.79
CA LEU A 25 3.78 32.03 28.62
C LEU A 25 3.63 30.82 27.69
N TYR A 26 4.52 29.84 27.89
CA TYR A 26 4.45 28.52 27.29
C TYR A 26 3.18 27.88 27.86
N PHE A 27 2.04 28.12 27.22
CA PHE A 27 0.85 27.29 27.43
C PHE A 27 1.22 25.92 26.88
N SER A 28 1.74 25.09 27.78
CA SER A 28 2.02 23.69 27.56
C SER A 28 0.67 23.01 27.36
N ASP A 29 0.19 23.07 26.12
CA ASP A 29 -0.96 22.33 25.65
C ASP A 29 -0.55 20.86 25.66
N ARG A 30 -0.75 20.20 26.81
CA ARG A 30 -0.45 18.78 26.99
C ARG A 30 -1.49 17.97 26.21
N ARG A 31 -1.37 17.94 24.89
CA ARG A 31 -1.85 16.78 24.11
C ARG A 31 -1.03 15.59 24.58
N LEU A 32 -1.61 14.78 25.46
CA LEU A 32 -0.96 13.61 26.07
C LEU A 32 -0.51 12.57 25.04
N LEU A 33 -1.10 12.59 23.83
CA LEU A 33 -0.67 11.78 22.71
C LEU A 33 -0.49 12.65 21.47
N GLN A 34 0.61 12.41 20.77
CA GLN A 34 0.83 12.96 19.44
C GLN A 34 -0.23 12.34 18.50
N PRO A 35 -0.81 13.10 17.58
CA PRO A 35 -1.86 12.61 16.67
C PRO A 35 -1.43 11.43 15.81
N ALA A 36 -0.13 11.32 15.47
CA ALA A 36 0.44 10.13 14.85
C ALA A 36 0.26 8.87 15.73
N GLN A 37 0.51 8.99 17.04
CA GLN A 37 0.33 7.90 18.00
C GLN A 37 -1.13 7.46 18.11
N VAL A 38 -2.10 8.37 17.92
CA VAL A 38 -3.52 8.03 17.91
C VAL A 38 -3.86 7.19 16.68
N CYS A 39 -3.32 7.53 15.50
CA CYS A 39 -3.48 6.74 14.28
C CYS A 39 -2.85 5.35 14.43
N ASP A 40 -1.66 5.24 15.04
CA ASP A 40 -0.98 3.96 15.23
C ASP A 40 -1.70 3.05 16.21
N ILE A 41 -2.24 3.60 17.31
CA ILE A 41 -3.10 2.86 18.23
C ILE A 41 -4.36 2.38 17.48
N LEU A 42 -4.98 3.23 16.66
CA LEU A 42 -6.18 2.87 15.91
C LEU A 42 -5.92 1.72 14.94
N LYS A 43 -4.81 1.76 14.19
CA LYS A 43 -4.34 0.65 13.35
C LYS A 43 -4.15 -0.62 14.15
N GLY A 44 -3.44 -0.53 15.29
CA GLY A 44 -3.19 -1.68 16.16
C GLY A 44 -4.48 -2.32 16.66
N VAL A 45 -5.47 -1.51 17.06
CA VAL A 45 -6.78 -2.03 17.49
C VAL A 45 -7.52 -2.69 16.33
N ILE A 46 -7.53 -2.09 15.13
CA ILE A 46 -8.13 -2.71 13.93
C ILE A 46 -7.47 -4.06 13.64
N LEU A 47 -6.14 -4.12 13.66
CA LEU A 47 -5.38 -5.35 13.42
C LEU A 47 -5.72 -6.44 14.43
N VAL A 48 -5.75 -6.13 15.73
CA VAL A 48 -6.07 -7.09 16.78
C VAL A 48 -7.50 -7.63 16.61
N ILE A 49 -8.49 -6.76 16.36
CA ILE A 49 -9.87 -7.18 16.14
C ILE A 49 -9.98 -8.06 14.89
N CYS A 50 -9.39 -7.64 13.77
CA CYS A 50 -9.42 -8.41 12.53
C CYS A 50 -8.70 -9.75 12.66
N TYR A 51 -7.59 -9.82 13.40
CA TYR A 51 -6.90 -11.07 13.71
C TYR A 51 -7.80 -12.06 14.44
N PHE A 52 -8.48 -11.61 15.50
CA PHE A 52 -9.45 -12.46 16.21
C PHE A 52 -10.60 -12.90 15.30
N MET A 53 -11.11 -12.01 14.44
CA MET A 53 -12.17 -12.36 13.47
C MET A 53 -11.69 -13.38 12.44
N MET A 54 -10.46 -13.25 11.93
CA MET A 54 -9.88 -14.17 10.96
C MET A 54 -9.66 -15.57 11.51
N HIS A 55 -9.39 -15.71 12.82
CA HIS A 55 -9.30 -17.02 13.47
C HIS A 55 -10.61 -17.84 13.39
N TYR A 56 -11.77 -17.19 13.23
CA TYR A 56 -13.04 -17.91 13.02
C TYR A 56 -13.19 -18.46 11.60
N VAL A 57 -12.31 -18.10 10.66
CA VAL A 57 -12.38 -18.54 9.27
C VAL A 57 -11.52 -19.78 9.08
N ASP A 58 -12.17 -20.93 8.90
CA ASP A 58 -11.49 -22.21 8.71
C ASP A 58 -10.78 -22.30 7.35
N TYR A 59 -9.45 -22.16 7.35
CA TYR A 59 -8.62 -22.31 6.14
C TYR A 59 -8.85 -23.65 5.44
N SER A 60 -8.93 -24.75 6.20
CA SER A 60 -9.06 -26.11 5.65
C SER A 60 -10.34 -26.27 4.83
N MET A 61 -11.46 -25.76 5.33
CA MET A 61 -12.75 -25.80 4.61
C MET A 61 -12.64 -25.04 3.28
N MET A 62 -12.06 -23.84 3.33
CA MET A 62 -11.88 -23.02 2.13
C MET A 62 -10.97 -23.69 1.10
N TYR A 63 -9.86 -24.29 1.54
CA TYR A 63 -8.97 -25.06 0.67
C TYR A 63 -9.68 -26.23 -0.01
N HIS A 64 -10.47 -27.01 0.73
CA HIS A 64 -11.23 -28.13 0.17
C HIS A 64 -12.31 -27.68 -0.83
N LEU A 65 -12.99 -26.57 -0.53
CA LEU A 65 -14.02 -26.00 -1.41
C LEU A 65 -13.43 -25.52 -2.74
N ILE A 66 -12.28 -24.84 -2.68
CA ILE A 66 -11.57 -24.31 -3.86
C ILE A 66 -10.96 -25.45 -4.67
N ARG A 67 -10.33 -26.44 -4.01
CA ARG A 67 -9.76 -27.63 -4.66
C ARG A 67 -10.79 -28.48 -5.38
N GLY A 68 -12.05 -28.48 -4.92
CA GLY A 68 -13.15 -29.21 -5.56
C GLY A 68 -13.66 -28.60 -6.86
N GLN A 69 -13.20 -27.42 -7.26
CA GLN A 69 -13.65 -26.75 -8.49
C GLN A 69 -12.90 -27.23 -9.73
N SER A 70 -13.49 -27.04 -10.92
CA SER A 70 -12.82 -27.30 -12.18
C SER A 70 -11.77 -26.22 -12.49
N VAL A 71 -10.71 -26.59 -13.22
CA VAL A 71 -9.57 -25.71 -13.55
C VAL A 71 -10.02 -24.40 -14.22
N ILE A 72 -10.97 -24.46 -15.16
CA ILE A 72 -11.49 -23.27 -15.86
C ILE A 72 -12.24 -22.34 -14.89
N LYS A 73 -13.05 -22.89 -13.99
CA LYS A 73 -13.75 -22.08 -12.96
C LYS A 73 -12.75 -21.43 -12.01
N LEU A 74 -11.72 -22.18 -11.61
CA LEU A 74 -10.69 -21.71 -10.70
C LEU A 74 -9.89 -20.54 -11.30
N TYR A 75 -9.56 -20.61 -12.60
CA TYR A 75 -8.95 -19.50 -13.34
C TYR A 75 -9.84 -18.25 -13.35
N ILE A 76 -11.13 -18.39 -13.67
CA ILE A 76 -12.06 -17.25 -13.67
C ILE A 76 -12.14 -16.63 -12.27
N ILE A 77 -12.25 -17.46 -11.23
CA ILE A 77 -12.28 -16.99 -9.83
C ILE A 77 -11.00 -16.22 -9.50
N TYR A 78 -9.82 -16.73 -9.88
CA TYR A 78 -8.55 -16.03 -9.66
C TYR A 78 -8.55 -14.63 -10.29
N ASN A 79 -8.91 -14.52 -11.57
CA ASN A 79 -8.96 -13.23 -12.25
C ASN A 79 -9.99 -12.27 -11.64
N MET A 80 -11.14 -12.79 -11.18
CA MET A 80 -12.14 -11.96 -10.49
C MET A 80 -11.66 -11.50 -9.12
N LEU A 81 -10.89 -12.33 -8.40
CA LEU A 81 -10.28 -11.95 -7.13
C LEU A 81 -9.21 -10.88 -7.33
N GLU A 82 -8.41 -10.95 -8.39
CA GLU A 82 -7.42 -9.92 -8.73
C GLU A 82 -8.09 -8.56 -9.00
N VAL A 83 -9.15 -8.53 -9.80
CA VAL A 83 -9.94 -7.31 -10.03
C VAL A 83 -10.57 -6.82 -8.73
N ALA A 84 -11.09 -7.73 -7.91
CA ALA A 84 -11.66 -7.37 -6.62
C ALA A 84 -10.61 -6.79 -5.66
N ASP A 85 -9.38 -7.32 -5.60
CA ASP A 85 -8.28 -6.79 -4.80
C ASP A 85 -7.95 -5.34 -5.19
N ARG A 86 -7.89 -5.06 -6.50
CA ARG A 86 -7.67 -3.69 -7.03
C ARG A 86 -8.80 -2.74 -6.59
N LEU A 87 -10.05 -3.20 -6.63
CA LEU A 87 -11.23 -2.41 -6.20
C LEU A 87 -11.26 -2.18 -4.68
N PHE A 88 -11.06 -3.23 -3.88
CA PHE A 88 -11.02 -3.15 -2.41
C PHE A 88 -9.85 -2.32 -1.93
N SER A 89 -8.71 -2.38 -2.61
CA SER A 89 -7.58 -1.50 -2.35
C SER A 89 -7.94 -0.03 -2.53
N SER A 90 -8.56 0.33 -3.66
CA SER A 90 -8.99 1.70 -3.93
C SER A 90 -9.99 2.18 -2.88
N PHE A 91 -11.04 1.38 -2.63
CA PHE A 91 -12.09 1.70 -1.66
C PHE A 91 -11.58 1.80 -0.22
N GLY A 92 -10.60 0.97 0.13
CA GLY A 92 -9.99 0.97 1.46
C GLY A 92 -9.24 2.23 1.80
N GLN A 93 -8.60 2.85 0.81
CA GLN A 93 -7.84 4.08 1.02
C GLN A 93 -8.79 5.18 1.45
N ASP A 94 -9.93 5.30 0.78
CA ASP A 94 -10.98 6.27 1.10
C ASP A 94 -11.55 6.04 2.52
N ILE A 95 -11.82 4.78 2.89
CA ILE A 95 -12.35 4.44 4.23
C ILE A 95 -11.34 4.76 5.33
N LEU A 96 -10.08 4.34 5.16
CA LEU A 96 -9.05 4.55 6.16
C LEU A 96 -8.69 6.04 6.27
N ASP A 97 -8.63 6.77 5.15
CA ASP A 97 -8.40 8.21 5.17
C ASP A 97 -9.55 8.95 5.87
N ALA A 98 -10.81 8.57 5.62
CA ALA A 98 -11.96 9.14 6.32
C ALA A 98 -11.89 8.86 7.84
N LEU A 99 -11.47 7.65 8.23
CA LEU A 99 -11.30 7.28 9.63
C LEU A 99 -10.19 8.10 10.31
N TYR A 100 -9.00 8.18 9.70
CA TYR A 100 -7.89 8.94 10.27
C TYR A 100 -8.18 10.43 10.31
N TRP A 101 -8.86 10.98 9.30
CA TRP A 101 -9.31 12.37 9.31
C TRP A 101 -10.23 12.65 10.49
N THR A 102 -11.24 11.81 10.69
CA THR A 102 -12.20 11.95 11.80
C THR A 102 -11.53 11.76 13.17
N ALA A 103 -10.50 10.91 13.26
CA ALA A 103 -9.76 10.67 14.50
C ALA A 103 -8.79 11.81 14.87
N THR A 104 -8.32 12.58 13.88
CA THR A 104 -7.30 13.63 14.05
C THR A 104 -7.85 15.04 14.11
N GLU A 105 -9.14 15.23 13.79
CA GLU A 105 -9.82 16.53 13.79
C GLU A 105 -9.70 17.24 15.17
N PRO A 106 -9.31 18.53 15.22
CA PRO A 106 -9.15 19.25 16.48
C PRO A 106 -10.48 19.32 17.23
N LYS A 107 -10.48 18.78 18.47
CA LYS A 107 -11.62 18.72 19.38
C LYS A 107 -12.17 20.11 19.75
N GLU A 108 -13.02 20.70 18.91
CA GLU A 108 -13.76 21.89 19.31
C GLU A 108 -15.17 21.59 19.87
N ARG A 109 -15.77 20.41 19.64
CA ARG A 109 -17.10 20.09 20.24
C ARG A 109 -17.32 18.62 20.61
N LYS A 110 -18.03 18.43 21.73
CA LYS A 110 -18.45 17.15 22.33
C LYS A 110 -19.30 16.22 21.44
N ARG A 111 -19.66 16.63 20.21
CA ARG A 111 -20.46 15.82 19.25
C ARG A 111 -19.62 14.97 18.28
N ALA A 112 -18.29 15.10 18.29
CA ALA A 112 -17.41 14.35 17.39
C ALA A 112 -17.23 12.86 17.74
N HIS A 113 -17.47 12.44 19.00
CA HIS A 113 -17.20 11.06 19.42
C HIS A 113 -18.17 10.03 18.80
N ILE A 114 -19.40 10.44 18.45
CA ILE A 114 -20.40 9.56 17.83
C ILE A 114 -20.08 9.29 16.34
N GLY A 115 -19.34 10.18 15.67
CA GLY A 115 -18.96 10.00 14.25
C GLY A 115 -17.80 9.02 14.04
N VAL A 116 -16.88 8.91 15.00
CA VAL A 116 -15.72 8.01 14.89
C VAL A 116 -16.12 6.54 14.94
N ILE A 117 -17.13 6.18 15.74
CA ILE A 117 -17.59 4.80 15.95
C ILE A 117 -18.06 4.12 14.65
N PRO A 118 -18.96 4.71 13.83
CA PRO A 118 -19.38 4.09 12.57
C PRO A 118 -18.25 4.01 11.54
N HIS A 119 -17.37 5.02 11.45
CA HIS A 119 -16.19 4.97 10.57
C HIS A 119 -15.22 3.87 11.00
N PHE A 120 -15.05 3.67 12.31
CA PHE A 120 -14.23 2.61 12.85
C PHE A 120 -14.80 1.22 12.54
N PHE A 121 -16.11 1.02 12.72
CA PHE A 121 -16.75 -0.26 12.36
C PHE A 121 -16.64 -0.55 10.86
N MET A 122 -16.83 0.47 10.01
CA MET A 122 -16.66 0.34 8.55
C MET A 122 -15.22 -0.06 8.19
N ALA A 123 -14.21 0.51 8.85
CA ALA A 123 -12.81 0.16 8.63
C ALA A 123 -12.48 -1.27 9.07
N VAL A 124 -13.00 -1.72 10.21
CA VAL A 124 -12.83 -3.12 10.68
C VAL A 124 -13.48 -4.09 9.68
N LEU A 125 -14.72 -3.82 9.26
CA LEU A 125 -15.42 -4.64 8.27
C LEU A 125 -14.64 -4.68 6.95
N TYR A 126 -14.13 -3.54 6.49
CA TYR A 126 -13.31 -3.44 5.29
C TYR A 126 -12.03 -4.30 5.39
N VAL A 127 -11.23 -4.13 6.45
CA VAL A 127 -9.97 -4.86 6.63
C VAL A 127 -10.23 -6.36 6.74
N PHE A 128 -11.30 -6.77 7.42
CA PHE A 128 -11.71 -8.17 7.51
C PHE A 128 -12.10 -8.76 6.15
N LEU A 129 -12.97 -8.09 5.38
CA LEU A 129 -13.38 -8.56 4.05
C LEU A 129 -12.20 -8.62 3.08
N HIS A 130 -11.30 -7.63 3.12
CA HIS A 130 -10.10 -7.61 2.29
C HIS A 130 -9.13 -8.73 2.71
N ALA A 131 -8.95 -9.00 4.00
CA ALA A 131 -8.14 -10.11 4.48
C ALA A 131 -8.68 -11.47 4.00
N ILE A 132 -10.01 -11.66 4.00
CA ILE A 132 -10.64 -12.86 3.41
C ILE A 132 -10.33 -12.95 1.92
N LEU A 133 -10.45 -11.86 1.17
CA LEU A 133 -10.15 -11.83 -0.27
C LEU A 133 -8.71 -12.28 -0.55
N ILE A 134 -7.73 -11.70 0.15
CA ILE A 134 -6.31 -12.06 0.03
C ILE A 134 -6.09 -13.53 0.44
N MET A 135 -6.77 -14.01 1.48
CA MET A 135 -6.68 -15.40 1.91
C MET A 135 -7.24 -16.38 0.86
N VAL A 136 -8.38 -16.05 0.21
CA VAL A 136 -8.95 -16.82 -0.89
C VAL A 136 -8.01 -16.80 -2.09
N GLN A 137 -7.37 -15.66 -2.40
CA GLN A 137 -6.39 -15.52 -3.46
C GLN A 137 -5.15 -16.40 -3.20
N ALA A 138 -4.59 -16.35 -1.99
CA ALA A 138 -3.47 -17.20 -1.57
C ALA A 138 -3.83 -18.70 -1.66
N THR A 139 -5.04 -19.07 -1.27
CA THR A 139 -5.50 -20.48 -1.30
C THR A 139 -5.74 -20.96 -2.73
N THR A 140 -6.31 -20.11 -3.58
CA THR A 140 -6.48 -20.37 -5.02
C THR A 140 -5.13 -20.58 -5.69
N LEU A 141 -4.17 -19.72 -5.38
CA LEU A 141 -2.80 -19.83 -5.89
C LEU A 141 -2.12 -21.11 -5.37
N ASN A 142 -2.28 -21.46 -4.09
CA ASN A 142 -1.76 -22.71 -3.54
C ASN A 142 -2.35 -23.95 -4.22
N VAL A 143 -3.67 -23.97 -4.47
CA VAL A 143 -4.32 -25.04 -5.24
C VAL A 143 -3.79 -25.09 -6.68
N ALA A 144 -3.51 -23.94 -7.29
CA ALA A 144 -2.94 -23.89 -8.63
C ALA A 144 -1.52 -24.48 -8.71
N PHE A 145 -0.64 -24.11 -7.78
CA PHE A 145 0.71 -24.66 -7.69
C PHE A 145 0.71 -26.16 -7.37
N ASN A 146 -0.20 -26.61 -6.50
CA ASN A 146 -0.31 -28.01 -6.12
C ASN A 146 -1.18 -28.83 -7.09
N SER A 147 -1.67 -28.23 -8.18
CA SER A 147 -2.46 -28.96 -9.17
C SER A 147 -1.54 -29.81 -10.05
N HIS A 148 -1.92 -31.07 -10.27
CA HIS A 148 -1.17 -31.99 -11.14
C HIS A 148 -1.05 -31.48 -12.60
N ASN A 149 -1.90 -30.53 -12.99
CA ASN A 149 -1.90 -29.92 -14.31
C ASN A 149 -1.31 -28.51 -14.22
N LYS A 150 -0.05 -28.34 -14.65
CA LYS A 150 0.60 -27.02 -14.82
C LYS A 150 -0.19 -26.03 -15.71
N SER A 151 -1.24 -26.52 -16.39
CA SER A 151 -2.18 -25.75 -17.17
C SER A 151 -2.75 -24.53 -16.43
N LEU A 152 -3.07 -24.59 -15.14
CA LEU A 152 -3.64 -23.43 -14.43
C LEU A 152 -2.62 -22.29 -14.30
N LEU A 153 -1.38 -22.64 -13.93
CA LEU A 153 -0.25 -21.71 -13.87
C LEU A 153 0.00 -21.10 -15.25
N THR A 154 0.05 -21.92 -16.31
CA THR A 154 0.26 -21.45 -17.69
C THR A 154 -0.85 -20.50 -18.15
N ILE A 155 -2.11 -20.74 -17.78
CA ILE A 155 -3.22 -19.87 -18.15
C ILE A 155 -3.11 -18.51 -17.44
N MET A 156 -2.73 -18.48 -16.15
CA MET A 156 -2.50 -17.21 -15.42
C MET A 156 -1.41 -16.37 -16.10
N MET A 157 -0.33 -17.01 -16.54
CA MET A 157 0.78 -16.37 -17.25
C MET A 157 0.36 -15.84 -18.63
N SER A 158 -0.57 -16.52 -19.30
CA SER A 158 -1.11 -16.06 -20.58
C SER A 158 -2.01 -14.83 -20.44
N ASN A 159 -2.61 -14.62 -19.26
CA ASN A 159 -3.48 -13.47 -19.00
C ASN A 159 -2.69 -12.16 -19.01
N ASN A 160 -1.44 -12.19 -18.54
CA ASN A 160 -0.51 -11.06 -18.59
C ASN A 160 -0.29 -10.56 -20.04
N PHE A 161 -0.36 -11.44 -21.04
CA PHE A 161 -0.26 -11.03 -22.46
C PHE A 161 -1.52 -10.29 -22.95
N VAL A 162 -2.69 -10.65 -22.43
CA VAL A 162 -3.94 -9.93 -22.71
C VAL A 162 -3.89 -8.52 -22.09
N GLU A 163 -3.33 -8.39 -20.89
CA GLU A 163 -3.11 -7.11 -20.21
C GLU A 163 -2.12 -6.19 -20.96
N ILE A 164 -1.02 -6.76 -21.50
CA ILE A 164 -0.12 -6.03 -22.40
C ILE A 164 -0.91 -5.46 -23.57
N LYS A 165 -1.70 -6.28 -24.27
CA LYS A 165 -2.45 -5.84 -25.46
C LYS A 165 -3.40 -4.69 -25.15
N GLY A 166 -4.06 -4.68 -23.99
CA GLY A 166 -5.00 -3.62 -23.59
C GLY A 166 -4.32 -2.28 -23.24
N SER A 167 -3.15 -2.34 -22.64
CA SER A 167 -2.42 -1.16 -22.15
C SER A 167 -1.56 -0.48 -23.22
N VAL A 168 -0.91 -1.24 -24.10
CA VAL A 168 0.07 -0.68 -25.05
C VAL A 168 -0.52 0.26 -26.12
N PHE A 169 -1.80 0.11 -26.45
CA PHE A 169 -2.47 0.98 -27.44
C PHE A 169 -3.09 2.23 -26.81
N LYS A 170 -3.05 2.35 -25.48
CA LYS A 170 -3.61 3.51 -24.77
C LYS A 170 -2.61 4.66 -24.77
N LYS A 171 -3.11 5.87 -25.01
CA LYS A 171 -2.30 7.09 -24.88
C LYS A 171 -2.11 7.42 -23.40
N PHE A 172 -0.86 7.55 -22.97
CA PHE A 172 -0.48 7.89 -21.59
C PHE A 172 0.26 9.22 -21.55
N GLU A 173 -0.12 10.05 -20.59
CA GLU A 173 0.66 11.23 -20.19
C GLU A 173 1.65 10.84 -19.09
N LYS A 174 2.67 11.68 -18.86
CA LYS A 174 3.70 11.45 -17.82
C LYS A 174 3.07 11.15 -16.44
N ASN A 175 2.10 11.95 -15.99
CA ASN A 175 1.44 11.73 -14.70
C ASN A 175 0.64 10.41 -14.65
N ASN A 176 -0.03 10.04 -15.75
CA ASN A 176 -0.80 8.80 -15.83
C ASN A 176 0.12 7.57 -15.89
N LEU A 177 1.26 7.68 -16.58
CA LEU A 177 2.30 6.64 -16.59
C LEU A 177 2.92 6.44 -15.20
N PHE A 178 3.12 7.50 -14.44
CA PHE A 178 3.61 7.41 -13.07
C PHE A 178 2.63 6.66 -12.16
N GLN A 179 1.33 6.99 -12.22
CA GLN A 179 0.31 6.29 -11.44
C GLN A 179 0.21 4.81 -11.82
N MET A 180 0.23 4.49 -13.12
CA MET A 180 0.25 3.11 -13.60
C MET A 180 1.47 2.36 -13.07
N SER A 181 2.67 2.95 -13.19
CA SER A 181 3.91 2.33 -12.71
C SER A 181 3.89 2.05 -11.20
N ASN A 182 3.30 2.95 -10.40
CA ASN A 182 3.16 2.72 -8.96
C ASN A 182 2.18 1.58 -8.65
N SER A 183 1.08 1.48 -9.41
CA SER A 183 0.13 0.37 -9.31
C SER A 183 0.78 -0.96 -9.67
N ASP A 184 1.55 -1.00 -10.75
CA ASP A 184 2.28 -2.19 -11.20
C ASP A 184 3.30 -2.66 -10.13
N ILE A 185 4.06 -1.72 -9.54
CA ILE A 185 5.00 -2.03 -8.45
C ILE A 185 4.28 -2.62 -7.23
N LYS A 186 3.15 -2.01 -6.84
CA LYS A 186 2.33 -2.50 -5.73
C LYS A 186 1.85 -3.92 -5.99
N GLU A 187 1.30 -4.18 -7.16
CA GLU A 187 0.77 -5.48 -7.55
C GLU A 187 1.83 -6.57 -7.48
N ARG A 188 3.02 -6.30 -8.04
CA ARG A 188 4.16 -7.23 -7.98
C ARG A 188 4.58 -7.52 -6.55
N PHE A 189 4.61 -6.50 -5.69
CA PHE A 189 4.92 -6.69 -4.28
C PHE A 189 3.91 -7.61 -3.60
N THR A 190 2.61 -7.36 -3.79
CA THR A 190 1.55 -8.23 -3.27
C THR A 190 1.67 -9.66 -3.80
N ASN A 191 1.92 -9.82 -5.11
CA ASN A 191 2.10 -11.13 -5.73
C ASN A 191 3.32 -11.87 -5.14
N TYR A 192 4.44 -11.18 -4.90
CA TYR A 192 5.61 -11.79 -4.25
C TYR A 192 5.31 -12.25 -2.82
N VAL A 193 4.55 -11.48 -2.04
CA VAL A 193 4.14 -11.89 -0.69
C VAL A 193 3.16 -13.07 -0.75
N LEU A 194 2.20 -13.07 -1.69
CA LEU A 194 1.28 -14.20 -1.90
C LEU A 194 2.05 -15.48 -2.29
N LEU A 195 3.02 -15.38 -3.20
CA LEU A 195 3.89 -16.49 -3.57
C LEU A 195 4.71 -16.99 -2.38
N LEU A 196 5.23 -16.09 -1.54
CA LEU A 196 5.92 -16.47 -0.31
C LEU A 196 4.99 -17.23 0.63
N ILE A 197 3.76 -16.76 0.84
CA ILE A 197 2.74 -17.45 1.64
C ILE A 197 2.48 -18.84 1.05
N VAL A 198 2.29 -18.96 -0.26
CA VAL A 198 2.08 -20.26 -0.92
C VAL A 198 3.25 -21.21 -0.70
N CYS A 199 4.49 -20.73 -0.81
CA CYS A 199 5.68 -21.52 -0.50
C CYS A 199 5.66 -22.02 0.95
N LEU A 200 5.36 -21.14 1.91
CA LEU A 200 5.26 -21.51 3.33
C LEU A 200 4.15 -22.54 3.58
N ARG A 201 2.97 -22.36 2.98
CA ARG A 201 1.85 -23.31 3.08
C ARG A 201 2.17 -24.66 2.45
N ASN A 202 2.89 -24.67 1.33
CA ASN A 202 3.34 -25.90 0.70
C ASN A 202 4.34 -26.65 1.61
N MET A 203 5.29 -25.93 2.21
CA MET A 203 6.26 -26.51 3.15
C MET A 203 5.58 -27.09 4.40
N GLU A 204 4.58 -26.40 4.95
CA GLU A 204 3.78 -26.90 6.07
C GLU A 204 3.04 -28.20 5.69
N GLN A 205 2.42 -28.25 4.51
CA GLN A 205 1.71 -29.43 4.01
C GLN A 205 2.63 -30.66 3.86
N PHE A 206 3.90 -30.47 3.47
CA PHE A 206 4.88 -31.54 3.28
C PHE A 206 5.85 -31.72 4.46
N SER A 207 5.45 -31.29 5.67
CA SER A 207 6.25 -31.45 6.91
C SER A 207 7.69 -30.94 6.77
N TRP A 208 7.86 -29.81 6.08
CA TRP A 208 9.13 -29.12 5.87
C TRP A 208 10.21 -29.95 5.14
N ASN A 209 9.81 -30.87 4.25
CA ASN A 209 10.75 -31.63 3.45
C ASN A 209 11.42 -30.74 2.36
N PRO A 210 12.75 -30.56 2.37
CA PRO A 210 13.47 -29.72 1.41
C PRO A 210 13.40 -30.24 -0.04
N ASP A 211 13.16 -31.54 -0.26
CA ASP A 211 13.09 -32.11 -1.61
C ASP A 211 11.91 -31.52 -2.41
N HIS A 212 10.78 -31.29 -1.75
CA HIS A 212 9.61 -30.68 -2.37
C HIS A 212 9.83 -29.19 -2.69
N LEU A 213 10.61 -28.49 -1.87
CA LEU A 213 10.95 -27.09 -2.12
C LEU A 213 11.75 -26.93 -3.41
N TRP A 214 12.72 -27.82 -3.66
CA TRP A 214 13.52 -27.80 -4.89
C TRP A 214 12.69 -28.06 -6.15
N VAL A 215 11.63 -28.86 -6.05
CA VAL A 215 10.70 -29.10 -7.16
C VAL A 215 9.79 -27.89 -7.41
N LEU A 216 9.36 -27.20 -6.35
CA LEU A 216 8.50 -26.01 -6.43
C LEU A 216 9.25 -24.75 -6.90
N PHE A 217 10.52 -24.63 -6.54
CA PHE A 217 11.38 -23.48 -6.86
C PHE A 217 11.36 -23.04 -8.34
N PRO A 218 11.56 -23.93 -9.34
CA PRO A 218 11.51 -23.53 -10.74
C PRO A 218 10.14 -22.99 -11.17
N ASP A 219 9.04 -23.53 -10.65
CA ASP A 219 7.69 -23.04 -10.98
C ASP A 219 7.48 -21.62 -10.41
N VAL A 220 7.95 -21.34 -9.19
CA VAL A 220 7.91 -19.99 -8.59
C VAL A 220 8.79 -19.01 -9.37
N CYS A 221 10.02 -19.40 -9.69
CA CYS A 221 10.94 -18.58 -10.49
C CYS A 221 10.37 -18.26 -11.87
N MET A 222 9.73 -19.23 -12.53
CA MET A 222 9.07 -19.03 -13.82
C MET A 222 7.97 -17.97 -13.72
N VAL A 223 7.09 -18.03 -12.71
CA VAL A 223 6.03 -17.03 -12.50
C VAL A 223 6.63 -15.65 -12.33
N VAL A 224 7.57 -15.49 -11.39
CA VAL A 224 8.22 -14.21 -11.11
C VAL A 224 8.95 -13.66 -12.34
N ALA A 225 9.71 -14.50 -13.06
CA ALA A 225 10.46 -14.10 -14.24
C ALA A 225 9.54 -13.64 -15.38
N SER A 226 8.41 -14.34 -15.59
CA SER A 226 7.46 -13.94 -16.62
C SER A 226 6.76 -12.63 -16.29
N GLU A 227 6.43 -12.37 -15.02
CA GLU A 227 5.82 -11.13 -14.58
C GLU A 227 6.76 -9.96 -14.83
N ILE A 228 8.03 -10.14 -14.44
CA ILE A 228 9.10 -9.17 -14.73
C ILE A 228 9.21 -8.92 -16.25
N ALA A 229 9.21 -9.99 -17.05
CA ALA A 229 9.36 -9.88 -18.50
C ALA A 229 8.17 -9.16 -19.15
N VAL A 230 6.94 -9.52 -18.77
CA VAL A 230 5.71 -8.89 -19.24
C VAL A 230 5.72 -7.40 -18.93
N ASP A 231 6.08 -7.01 -17.72
CA ASP A 231 6.14 -5.61 -17.33
C ASP A 231 7.22 -4.82 -18.08
N ILE A 232 8.41 -5.40 -18.26
CA ILE A 232 9.47 -4.75 -19.06
C ILE A 232 8.97 -4.50 -20.47
N VAL A 233 8.31 -5.50 -21.08
CA VAL A 233 7.72 -5.39 -22.41
C VAL A 233 6.63 -4.32 -22.44
N LYS A 234 5.70 -4.33 -21.47
CA LYS A 234 4.63 -3.34 -21.31
C LYS A 234 5.18 -1.92 -21.26
N HIS A 235 6.12 -1.65 -20.34
CA HIS A 235 6.71 -0.33 -20.17
C HIS A 235 7.54 0.11 -21.38
N ALA A 236 8.26 -0.80 -22.03
CA ALA A 236 9.03 -0.49 -23.24
C ALA A 236 8.14 -0.11 -24.43
N PHE A 237 7.00 -0.79 -24.59
CA PHE A 237 6.03 -0.43 -25.64
C PHE A 237 5.28 0.87 -25.30
N ILE A 238 4.87 1.07 -24.05
CA ILE A 238 4.17 2.31 -23.65
C ILE A 238 5.06 3.54 -23.87
N THR A 239 6.33 3.51 -23.46
CA THR A 239 7.24 4.64 -23.69
C THR A 239 7.52 4.87 -25.17
N LYS A 240 7.70 3.79 -25.94
CA LYS A 240 7.91 3.87 -27.39
C LYS A 240 6.71 4.43 -28.16
N PHE A 241 5.48 4.01 -27.82
CA PHE A 241 4.27 4.47 -28.50
C PHE A 241 3.83 5.88 -28.08
N ASN A 242 4.17 6.31 -26.87
CA ASN A 242 3.82 7.64 -26.36
C ASN A 242 4.95 8.67 -26.49
N ASP A 243 6.08 8.30 -27.11
CA ASP A 243 7.27 9.15 -27.29
C ASP A 243 7.79 9.74 -25.96
N ILE A 244 7.83 8.91 -24.92
CA ILE A 244 8.31 9.28 -23.58
C ILE A 244 9.73 8.76 -23.41
N THR A 245 10.67 9.64 -23.04
CA THR A 245 12.06 9.24 -22.77
C THR A 245 12.17 8.35 -21.53
N ALA A 246 13.12 7.40 -21.55
CA ALA A 246 13.33 6.49 -20.42
C ALA A 246 13.81 7.21 -19.14
N ASP A 247 14.37 8.42 -19.27
CA ASP A 247 14.84 9.24 -18.14
C ASP A 247 13.73 9.59 -17.15
N VAL A 248 12.48 9.58 -17.61
CA VAL A 248 11.29 9.80 -16.80
C VAL A 248 11.19 8.83 -15.61
N TYR A 249 11.67 7.59 -15.74
CA TYR A 249 11.70 6.66 -14.60
C TYR A 249 12.70 7.05 -13.53
N SER A 250 13.79 7.76 -13.89
CA SER A 250 14.73 8.32 -12.92
C SER A 250 14.06 9.44 -12.11
N GLU A 251 13.28 10.30 -12.78
CA GLU A 251 12.48 11.33 -12.11
C GLU A 251 11.41 10.74 -11.19
N TYR A 252 10.79 9.62 -11.58
CA TYR A 252 9.82 8.91 -10.74
C TYR A 252 10.47 8.36 -9.46
N ARG A 253 11.65 7.74 -9.59
CA ARG A 253 12.44 7.27 -8.44
C ARG A 253 12.86 8.43 -7.53
N ALA A 254 13.32 9.53 -8.10
CA ALA A 254 13.69 10.73 -7.36
C ALA A 254 12.48 11.33 -6.62
N SER A 255 11.31 11.37 -7.27
CA SER A 255 10.06 11.84 -6.66
C SER A 255 9.64 10.96 -5.48
N LEU A 256 9.68 9.64 -5.63
CA LEU A 256 9.39 8.70 -4.54
C LEU A 256 10.41 8.81 -3.38
N ALA A 257 11.69 8.94 -3.70
CA ALA A 257 12.73 9.14 -2.70
C ALA A 257 12.55 10.48 -1.96
N PHE A 258 12.19 11.54 -2.70
CA PHE A 258 11.89 12.85 -2.11
C PHE A 258 10.66 12.81 -1.21
N ASP A 259 9.60 12.08 -1.59
CA ASP A 259 8.42 11.90 -0.73
C ASP A 259 8.78 11.18 0.57
N LEU A 260 9.59 10.12 0.48
CA LEU A 260 10.05 9.35 1.62
C LEU A 260 10.93 10.20 2.55
N VAL A 261 11.84 11.01 2.00
CA VAL A 261 12.72 11.90 2.77
C VAL A 261 11.98 13.12 3.33
N SER A 262 11.02 13.69 2.58
CA SER A 262 10.19 14.80 3.05
C SER A 262 9.25 14.39 4.18
N SER A 263 8.77 13.14 4.13
CA SER A 263 8.03 12.51 5.24
C SER A 263 8.89 12.42 6.51
N ARG A 264 10.21 12.17 6.37
CA ARG A 264 11.15 12.10 7.50
C ARG A 264 11.42 13.45 8.20
N GLN A 265 11.27 14.59 7.53
CA GLN A 265 11.61 15.91 8.12
C GLN A 265 10.43 16.64 8.77
N LYS A 266 9.19 16.32 8.39
CA LYS A 266 8.00 16.94 9.00
C LYS A 266 7.58 16.11 10.21
N ASN A 267 7.61 16.72 11.40
CA ASN A 267 6.93 16.22 12.61
C ASN A 267 5.40 16.16 12.42
N ALA A 268 4.89 15.36 11.48
CA ALA A 268 3.51 15.43 10.99
C ALA A 268 2.74 14.13 11.22
N TYR A 269 1.77 14.19 12.14
CA TYR A 269 0.42 13.59 12.14
C TYR A 269 0.11 12.16 11.62
N THR A 270 0.89 11.51 10.76
CA THR A 270 0.67 10.15 10.22
C THR A 270 2.02 9.47 9.94
N ASP A 271 2.07 8.15 10.14
CA ASP A 271 3.30 7.36 10.14
C ASP A 271 4.05 7.38 8.79
N TYR A 272 5.37 7.23 8.82
CA TYR A 272 6.30 7.49 7.71
C TYR A 272 6.05 6.63 6.47
N SER A 273 5.56 5.40 6.69
CA SER A 273 5.20 4.42 5.66
C SER A 273 3.86 4.76 4.99
N ASP A 274 2.94 5.42 5.71
CA ASP A 274 1.59 5.69 5.22
C ASP A 274 1.58 6.67 4.05
N SER A 275 2.45 7.68 4.04
CA SER A 275 2.45 8.67 2.94
C SER A 275 2.86 8.05 1.60
N VAL A 276 3.84 7.14 1.63
CA VAL A 276 4.29 6.40 0.45
C VAL A 276 3.28 5.33 0.07
N SER A 277 2.76 4.60 1.06
CA SER A 277 1.70 3.60 0.89
C SER A 277 0.44 4.21 0.26
N ARG A 278 0.03 5.41 0.70
CA ARG A 278 -1.09 6.17 0.13
C ARG A 278 -0.84 6.55 -1.32
N ARG A 279 0.34 7.10 -1.65
CA ARG A 279 0.70 7.47 -3.02
C ARG A 279 0.83 6.25 -3.96
N MET A 280 1.15 5.08 -3.43
CA MET A 280 1.23 3.81 -4.17
C MET A 280 -0.10 3.04 -4.24
N GLY A 281 -1.19 3.51 -3.64
CA GLY A 281 -2.43 2.72 -3.63
C GLY A 281 -2.43 1.56 -2.62
N PHE A 282 -1.39 1.44 -1.78
CA PHE A 282 -1.11 0.26 -0.95
C PHE A 282 -1.69 0.42 0.46
N ILE A 283 -2.23 -0.68 0.99
CA ILE A 283 -2.73 -0.76 2.37
C ILE A 283 -2.12 -2.03 2.97
N PRO A 284 -1.15 -1.92 3.89
CA PRO A 284 -0.47 -3.09 4.46
C PRO A 284 -1.34 -3.87 5.44
N LEU A 285 -2.42 -3.27 5.98
CA LEU A 285 -3.18 -3.85 7.09
C LEU A 285 -3.79 -5.23 6.78
N PRO A 286 -4.50 -5.46 5.65
CA PRO A 286 -5.08 -6.77 5.35
C PRO A 286 -4.02 -7.85 5.15
N LEU A 287 -2.88 -7.49 4.55
CA LEU A 287 -1.74 -8.40 4.37
C LEU A 287 -1.09 -8.74 5.71
N ALA A 288 -0.95 -7.77 6.60
CA ALA A 288 -0.40 -7.96 7.96
C ALA A 288 -1.33 -8.77 8.87
N VAL A 289 -2.64 -8.79 8.63
CA VAL A 289 -3.57 -9.67 9.35
C VAL A 289 -3.41 -11.14 8.91
N LEU A 290 -3.01 -11.36 7.65
CA LEU A 290 -2.90 -12.70 7.07
C LEU A 290 -1.56 -13.39 7.37
N VAL A 291 -0.46 -12.62 7.40
CA VAL A 291 0.91 -13.10 7.71
C VAL A 291 1.05 -13.38 9.20
#